data_AF-A0A8J8GLX6-F1
#
_entry.id   AF-A0A8J8GLX6-F1
#
_cell.length_a   1.000
_cell.length_b   1.000
_cell.length_c   1.000
_cell.angle_alpha   90.00
_cell.angle_beta   90.00
_cell.angle_gamma   90.00
#
_symmetry.space_group_name_H-M   'P 1'
#
loop_
_entity.id
_entity.type
_entity.pdbx_description
1 polymer ?
#
loop_
_entity_poly.entity_id
_entity_poly.type
_entity_poly.pdbx_seq_one_letter_code
_entity_poly.pdbx_strand_id
1 'polypeptide(L)' 'MNGRVRSGDSLFRTRPVLWFLLAVTVPALGYVASRLSISGESLASAAPLGVVFGVVFAAVAALAKHVLE' A
#
# COMPACT_ATOMS: atom_id res chain seq x y z
N MET A 1 -5.51 26.07 -4.04
CA MET A 1 -5.52 24.82 -3.24
C MET A 1 -4.23 24.02 -3.50
N ASN A 2 -3.03 24.55 -3.15
CA ASN A 2 -1.75 23.94 -3.59
C ASN A 2 -0.81 23.53 -2.43
N GLY A 3 -1.25 23.62 -1.17
CA GLY A 3 -0.40 23.33 0.01
C GLY A 3 -0.35 21.87 0.45
N ARG A 4 -1.26 21.00 -0.03
CA ARG A 4 -1.39 19.61 0.48
C ARG A 4 -0.35 18.63 -0.09
N VAL A 5 0.16 18.88 -1.29
CA VAL A 5 1.12 17.97 -1.94
C VAL A 5 2.51 18.03 -1.28
N ARG A 6 2.98 19.22 -0.90
CA ARG A 6 4.28 19.40 -0.23
C ARG A 6 4.34 18.79 1.18
N SER A 7 3.23 18.77 1.91
CA SER A 7 3.21 18.27 3.29
C SER A 7 3.17 16.75 3.38
N GLY A 8 2.68 16.04 2.35
CA GLY A 8 2.68 14.58 2.29
C GLY A 8 4.09 14.03 2.12
N ASP A 9 4.83 14.54 1.14
CA ASP A 9 6.20 14.11 0.86
C ASP A 9 7.15 14.33 2.04
N SER A 10 7.02 15.46 2.76
CA SER A 10 7.85 15.70 3.95
C SER A 10 7.54 14.75 5.10
N LEU A 11 6.26 14.39 5.31
CA LEU A 11 5.81 13.49 6.36
C LEU A 11 6.28 12.05 6.11
N PHE A 12 6.22 11.59 4.86
CA PHE A 12 6.69 10.25 4.48
C PHE A 12 8.22 10.16 4.44
N ARG A 13 8.92 11.28 4.22
CA ARG A 13 10.38 11.35 4.36
C ARG A 13 10.85 11.29 5.82
N THR A 14 10.08 11.84 6.75
CA THR A 14 10.40 11.79 8.20
C THR A 14 9.86 10.56 8.91
N ARG A 15 8.88 9.84 8.35
CA ARG A 15 8.25 8.66 8.98
C ARG A 15 8.23 7.46 8.03
N PRO A 16 9.38 6.79 7.80
CA PRO A 16 9.48 5.69 6.84
C PRO A 16 8.59 4.50 7.20
N VAL A 17 8.40 4.22 8.50
CA VAL A 17 7.51 3.16 8.98
C VAL A 17 6.06 3.44 8.61
N LEU A 18 5.59 4.69 8.75
CA LEU A 18 4.22 5.06 8.41
C LEU A 18 3.98 4.96 6.90
N TRP A 19 4.95 5.39 6.10
CA TRP A 19 4.91 5.23 4.65
C TRP A 19 4.82 3.76 4.26
N PHE A 20 5.66 2.91 4.84
CA PHE A 20 5.66 1.47 4.54
C PHE A 20 4.34 0.82 4.94
N LEU A 21 3.81 1.12 6.14
CA LEU A 21 2.52 0.61 6.58
C LEU A 21 1.41 0.96 5.58
N LEU A 22 1.34 2.20 5.13
CA LEU A 22 0.34 2.64 4.15
C LEU A 22 0.55 1.96 2.79
N ALA A 23 1.80 1.84 2.34
CA ALA A 23 2.15 1.16 1.10
C ALA A 23 1.77 -0.32 1.12
N VAL A 24 1.73 -0.97 2.29
CA VAL A 24 1.22 -2.34 2.43
C VAL A 24 -0.30 -2.35 2.54
N THR A 25 -0.88 -1.58 3.47
CA THR A 25 -2.29 -1.72 3.84
C THR A 25 -3.24 -1.25 2.75
N VAL A 26 -2.93 -0.17 2.04
CA VAL A 26 -3.82 0.39 0.99
C VAL A 26 -4.04 -0.61 -0.15
N PRO A 27 -3.00 -1.15 -0.81
CA PRO A 27 -3.16 -2.15 -1.86
C PRO A 27 -3.67 -3.49 -1.31
N ALA A 28 -3.28 -3.89 -0.10
CA ALA A 28 -3.81 -5.11 0.53
C ALA A 28 -5.33 -5.04 0.72
N LEU A 29 -5.85 -3.94 1.28
CA LEU A 29 -7.29 -3.72 1.41
C LEU A 29 -7.98 -3.66 0.05
N GLY A 30 -7.37 -2.98 -0.93
CA GLY A 30 -7.90 -2.92 -2.29
C GLY A 30 -8.06 -4.29 -2.93
N TYR A 31 -7.06 -5.16 -2.78
CA TYR A 31 -7.12 -6.55 -3.24
C TYR A 31 -8.24 -7.33 -2.54
N VAL A 32 -8.27 -7.30 -1.21
CA VAL A 32 -9.27 -8.03 -0.41
C VAL A 32 -10.69 -7.57 -0.74
N ALA A 33 -10.92 -6.26 -0.80
CA ALA A 33 -12.20 -5.69 -1.16
C ALA A 33 -12.64 -6.10 -2.57
N SER A 34 -11.69 -6.15 -3.52
CA SER A 34 -11.96 -6.60 -4.89
C SER A 34 -12.35 -8.08 -4.93
N ARG A 35 -11.65 -8.96 -4.19
CA ARG A 35 -11.95 -10.40 -4.15
C ARG A 35 -13.29 -10.70 -3.46
N LEU A 36 -13.61 -9.96 -2.41
CA LEU A 36 -14.93 -10.02 -1.75
C LEU A 36 -16.04 -9.58 -2.70
N SER A 37 -15.87 -8.43 -3.38
CA SER A 37 -16.92 -7.83 -4.20
C SER A 37 -17.12 -8.50 -5.56
N ILE A 38 -16.04 -9.02 -6.18
CA ILE A 38 -16.07 -9.52 -7.55
C ILE A 38 -16.13 -11.05 -7.56
N SER A 39 -15.36 -11.71 -6.68
CA SER A 39 -15.22 -13.17 -6.66
C SER A 39 -16.07 -13.86 -5.60
N GLY A 40 -16.73 -13.10 -4.71
CA GLY A 40 -17.53 -13.65 -3.61
C GLY A 40 -16.71 -14.50 -2.63
N GLU A 41 -15.38 -14.36 -2.64
CA GLU A 41 -14.49 -15.13 -1.77
C GLU A 41 -14.65 -14.71 -0.31
N SER A 42 -14.50 -15.65 0.62
CA SER A 42 -14.46 -15.35 2.05
C SER A 42 -13.24 -14.51 2.42
N LEU A 43 -13.42 -13.60 3.39
CA LEU A 43 -12.34 -12.77 3.94
C LEU A 43 -11.16 -13.62 4.42
N ALA A 44 -11.42 -14.78 5.02
CA ALA A 44 -10.39 -15.69 5.50
C ALA A 44 -9.51 -16.25 4.36
N SER A 45 -10.05 -16.35 3.14
CA SER A 45 -9.33 -16.79 1.95
C SER A 45 -8.61 -15.63 1.25
N ALA A 46 -9.24 -14.46 1.18
CA ALA A 46 -8.70 -13.30 0.50
C ALA A 46 -7.63 -12.55 1.30
N ALA A 47 -7.71 -12.54 2.63
CA ALA A 47 -6.81 -11.76 3.49
C ALA A 47 -5.32 -12.17 3.38
N PRO A 48 -4.94 -13.45 3.39
CA PRO A 48 -3.54 -13.84 3.23
C PRO A 48 -2.95 -13.35 1.90
N LEU A 49 -3.69 -13.51 0.80
CA LEU A 49 -3.28 -13.04 -0.53
C LEU A 49 -3.22 -11.51 -0.61
N GLY A 50 -4.14 -10.81 0.05
CA GLY A 50 -4.11 -9.35 0.19
C GLY A 50 -2.86 -8.86 0.91
N VAL A 51 -2.48 -9.52 2.02
CA VAL A 51 -1.25 -9.18 2.75
C VAL A 51 -0.02 -9.39 1.86
N VAL A 52 0.08 -10.52 1.17
CA VAL A 52 1.18 -10.80 0.23
C VAL A 52 1.23 -9.72 -0.85
N PHE A 53 0.08 -9.37 -1.44
CA PHE A 53 -0.01 -8.34 -2.47
C PHE A 53 0.48 -6.97 -1.96
N GLY A 54 0.04 -6.58 -0.76
CA GLY A 54 0.48 -5.33 -0.14
C GLY A 54 1.98 -5.29 0.15
N VAL A 55 2.56 -6.40 0.65
CA VAL A 55 4.01 -6.49 0.92
C VAL A 55 4.81 -6.41 -0.38
N VAL A 56 4.39 -7.12 -1.42
CA VAL A 56 5.06 -7.07 -2.75
C VAL A 56 4.99 -5.65 -3.31
N PHE A 57 3.83 -5.00 -3.25
CA PHE A 57 3.69 -3.62 -3.69
C PHE A 57 4.62 -2.68 -2.95
N ALA A 58 4.67 -2.75 -1.62
CA ALA A 58 5.54 -1.91 -0.80
C ALA A 58 7.04 -2.13 -1.11
N ALA A 59 7.46 -3.37 -1.35
CA ALA A 59 8.82 -3.70 -1.75
C ALA A 59 9.18 -3.10 -3.13
N VAL A 60 8.28 -3.24 -4.12
CA VAL A 60 8.48 -2.66 -5.46
C VAL A 60 8.49 -1.12 -5.39
N ALA A 61 7.60 -0.52 -4.61
CA ALA A 61 7.55 0.93 -4.43
C ALA A 61 8.82 1.47 -3.75
N ALA A 62 9.35 0.75 -2.75
CA ALA A 62 10.60 1.10 -2.10
C ALA A 62 11.78 1.00 -3.07
N LEU A 63 11.83 -0.07 -3.88
CA LEU A 63 12.85 -0.24 -4.91
C LEU A 63 12.76 0.86 -5.98
N ALA A 64 11.56 1.16 -6.46
CA ALA A 64 11.33 2.22 -7.43
C ALA A 64 11.79 3.58 -6.88
N LYS A 65 11.48 3.89 -5.62
CA LYS A 65 11.96 5.09 -4.94
C LYS A 65 13.49 5.14 -4.87
N HIS A 66 14.16 4.01 -4.64
CA HIS A 66 15.62 3.95 -4.60
C HIS A 66 16.27 4.11 -5.97
N VAL A 67 15.65 3.61 -7.04
CA VAL A 67 16.17 3.69 -8.42
C VAL A 67 15.93 5.07 -9.05
N LEU A 68 14.86 5.77 -8.64
CA LEU A 68 14.50 7.11 -9.14
C LEU A 68 15.10 8.28 -8.32
N GLU A 69 15.67 8.02 -7.14
CA GLU A 69 16.47 9.01 -6.37
C GLU A 69 17.91 9.08 -6.90
#